data_AF-A0AB35YGR6-F1
#
_entry.id   AF-A0AB35YGR6-F1
#
_cell.length_a   1.000
_cell.length_b   1.000
_cell.length_c   1.000
_cell.angle_alpha   90.00
_cell.angle_beta   90.00
_cell.angle_gamma   90.00
#
_symmetry.space_group_name_H-M   'P 1'
#
loop_
_entity.id
_entity.type
_entity.pdbx_description
1 polymer ?
#
loop_
_entity_poly.entity_id
_entity_poly.type
_entity_poly.pdbx_seq_one_letter_code
_entity_poly.pdbx_strand_id
1 'polypeptide(L)'
;MKTATYGIEATLPKASSGTSDPVYTEVQRRVYSLNYRIKEYDQEIAEVQKRISLVHGDREIEVLHRLLDGDSMRAIGKHMKLSSTTIFRVRNNILKQMMKYRWYNNL
;
A
#
# COMPACT_ATOMS: atom_id res chain seq x y z
N MET A 1 -13.12 -16.59 -57.17
CA MET A 1 -12.85 -15.35 -57.92
C MET A 1 -13.18 -14.19 -57.00
N LYS A 2 -12.20 -13.40 -56.56
CA LYS A 2 -12.41 -12.28 -55.62
C LYS A 2 -13.06 -11.13 -56.40
N THR A 3 -14.33 -10.83 -56.14
CA THR A 3 -14.98 -9.63 -56.67
C THR A 3 -14.53 -8.44 -55.83
N ALA A 4 -13.59 -7.66 -56.36
CA ALA A 4 -13.25 -6.37 -55.80
C ALA A 4 -14.42 -5.42 -56.05
N THR A 5 -15.20 -5.13 -55.01
CA THR A 5 -16.28 -4.14 -55.07
C THR A 5 -15.65 -2.76 -55.11
N TYR A 6 -15.40 -2.27 -56.32
CA TYR A 6 -14.97 -0.89 -56.57
C TYR A 6 -16.21 0.00 -56.64
N GLY A 7 -16.36 0.90 -55.68
CA GLY A 7 -17.37 1.93 -55.68
C GLY A 7 -17.41 2.63 -54.33
N ILE A 8 -17.56 3.96 -54.33
CA ILE A 8 -18.66 4.61 -53.62
C ILE A 8 -18.69 4.43 -52.09
N GLU A 9 -19.07 3.22 -51.74
CA GLU A 9 -19.32 2.67 -50.41
C GLU A 9 -18.03 2.27 -49.68
N ALA A 10 -16.92 2.05 -50.39
CA ALA A 10 -15.61 1.80 -49.77
C ALA A 10 -14.93 3.09 -49.26
N THR A 11 -15.37 4.26 -49.71
CA THR A 11 -14.84 5.58 -49.33
C THR A 11 -15.53 6.19 -48.12
N LEU A 12 -16.66 5.64 -47.67
CA LEU A 12 -17.26 6.05 -46.41
C LEU A 12 -16.45 5.42 -45.27
N PRO A 13 -15.91 6.21 -44.31
CA PRO A 13 -15.31 5.62 -43.13
C PRO A 13 -16.38 4.77 -42.47
N LYS A 14 -16.16 3.45 -42.40
CA LYS A 14 -17.00 2.58 -41.57
C LYS A 14 -16.98 3.19 -40.18
N ALA A 15 -18.15 3.62 -39.70
CA ALA A 15 -18.29 4.12 -38.34
C ALA A 15 -17.65 3.08 -37.41
N SER A 16 -16.53 3.42 -36.79
CA SER A 16 -15.87 2.48 -35.89
C SER A 16 -16.87 2.22 -34.76
N SER A 17 -17.38 1.00 -34.73
CA SER A 17 -18.33 0.53 -33.71
C SER A 17 -17.57 0.27 -32.41
N GLY A 18 -16.99 1.34 -31.88
CA GLY A 18 -16.02 1.29 -30.80
C GLY A 18 -15.78 2.69 -30.27
N THR A 19 -16.84 3.42 -29.93
CA THR A 19 -16.74 4.52 -28.97
C THR A 19 -16.48 3.90 -27.59
N SER A 20 -15.31 3.27 -27.42
CA SER A 20 -14.74 3.07 -26.10
C SER A 20 -14.43 4.47 -25.62
N ASP A 21 -15.38 5.08 -24.90
CA ASP A 21 -15.25 6.40 -24.34
C ASP A 21 -13.86 6.50 -23.68
N PRO A 22 -12.94 7.31 -24.26
CA PRO A 22 -11.58 7.42 -23.75
C PRO A 22 -11.57 7.88 -22.29
N VAL A 23 -12.58 8.67 -21.90
CA VAL A 23 -12.78 9.12 -20.52
C VAL A 23 -13.16 7.93 -19.64
N TYR A 24 -14.13 7.11 -20.05
CA TYR A 24 -14.50 5.90 -19.31
C TYR A 24 -13.33 4.93 -19.13
N THR A 25 -12.53 4.72 -20.18
CA THR A 25 -11.35 3.84 -20.13
C THR A 25 -10.28 4.38 -19.17
N GLU A 26 -10.02 5.68 -19.20
CA GLU A 26 -9.08 6.35 -18.29
C GLU A 26 -9.58 6.33 -16.83
N VAL A 27 -10.88 6.53 -16.60
CA VAL A 27 -11.49 6.40 -15.27
C VAL A 27 -11.30 5.00 -14.72
N GLN A 28 -11.60 3.96 -15.52
CA GLN A 28 -11.37 2.57 -15.12
C GLN A 28 -9.88 2.35 -14.77
N ARG A 29 -8.95 2.80 -15.62
CA ARG A 29 -7.50 2.67 -15.36
C ARG A 29 -7.08 3.29 -14.04
N ARG A 30 -7.56 4.51 -13.74
CA ARG A 30 -7.28 5.20 -12.47
C ARG A 30 -7.87 4.44 -11.29
N VAL A 31 -9.11 3.99 -11.39
CA VAL A 31 -9.78 3.19 -10.35
C VAL A 31 -9.01 1.89 -10.09
N TYR A 32 -8.59 1.17 -11.13
CA TYR A 32 -7.75 -0.03 -10.98
C TYR A 32 -6.41 0.28 -10.30
N SER A 33 -5.73 1.36 -10.69
CA SER A 33 -4.44 1.75 -10.09
C SER A 33 -4.59 2.16 -8.62
N LEU A 34 -5.63 2.92 -8.28
CA LEU A 34 -5.93 3.29 -6.90
C LEU A 34 -6.28 2.05 -6.07
N ASN A 35 -7.15 1.17 -6.58
CA ASN A 35 -7.54 -0.06 -5.92
C ASN A 35 -6.34 -1.00 -5.69
N TYR A 36 -5.38 -1.02 -6.61
CA TYR A 36 -4.16 -1.78 -6.45
C TYR A 36 -3.33 -1.27 -5.27
N ARG A 37 -3.09 0.05 -5.19
CA ARG A 37 -2.36 0.66 -4.06
C ARG A 37 -3.08 0.47 -2.72
N ILE A 38 -4.40 0.63 -2.71
CA ILE A 38 -5.21 0.39 -1.51
C ILE A 38 -5.02 -1.04 -1.02
N LYS A 39 -5.07 -2.02 -1.93
CA LYS A 39 -4.83 -3.43 -1.58
C LYS A 39 -3.42 -3.70 -1.05
N GLU A 40 -2.40 -3.05 -1.60
CA GLU A 40 -1.03 -3.14 -1.06
C GLU A 40 -0.96 -2.61 0.37
N TYR A 41 -1.54 -1.43 0.63
CA TYR A 41 -1.60 -0.87 1.99
C TYR A 41 -2.41 -1.74 2.95
N ASP A 42 -3.54 -2.29 2.52
CA ASP A 42 -4.35 -3.20 3.35
C ASP A 42 -3.53 -4.44 3.76
N GLN A 43 -2.73 -5.00 2.84
CA GLN A 43 -1.86 -6.12 3.13
C GLN A 43 -0.76 -5.74 4.13
N GLU A 44 -0.09 -4.61 3.92
CA GLU A 44 0.94 -4.11 4.82
C GLU A 44 0.39 -3.86 6.24
N ILE A 45 -0.77 -3.20 6.34
CA ILE A 45 -1.45 -2.93 7.62
C ILE A 45 -1.81 -4.25 8.31
N ALA A 46 -2.39 -5.20 7.59
CA ALA A 46 -2.76 -6.50 8.14
C ALA A 46 -1.53 -7.27 8.66
N GLU A 47 -0.40 -7.19 7.97
CA GLU A 47 0.86 -7.79 8.45
C GLU A 47 1.38 -7.14 9.73
N VAL A 48 1.33 -5.82 9.82
CA VAL A 48 1.73 -5.09 11.03
C VAL A 48 0.82 -5.45 12.19
N GLN A 49 -0.50 -5.40 12.00
CA GLN A 49 -1.49 -5.71 13.03
C GLN A 49 -1.31 -7.10 13.64
N LYS A 50 -1.06 -8.12 12.81
CA LYS A 50 -0.78 -9.49 13.27
C LYS A 50 0.43 -9.59 14.19
N ARG A 51 1.38 -8.65 14.08
CA ARG A 51 2.65 -8.65 14.80
C ARG A 51 2.66 -7.73 16.02
N ILE A 52 1.65 -6.88 16.20
CA ILE A 52 1.56 -5.98 17.37
C ILE A 52 1.60 -6.78 18.68
N SER A 53 0.92 -7.93 18.73
CA SER A 53 0.90 -8.82 19.90
C SER A 53 2.25 -9.45 20.25
N LEU A 54 3.24 -9.40 19.35
CA LEU A 54 4.58 -9.94 19.59
C LEU A 54 5.48 -8.96 20.34
N VAL A 55 5.03 -7.72 20.52
CA VAL A 55 5.81 -6.67 21.18
C VAL A 55 5.52 -6.69 22.67
N HIS A 56 6.57 -6.91 23.45
CA HIS A 56 6.55 -7.02 24.89
C HIS A 56 7.43 -5.92 25.51
N GLY A 57 7.06 -5.54 26.74
CA GLY A 57 7.70 -4.48 27.52
C GLY A 57 6.86 -3.21 27.52
N ASP A 58 6.62 -2.66 28.71
CA ASP A 58 5.74 -1.49 28.89
C ASP A 58 6.21 -0.28 28.08
N ARG A 59 7.54 -0.09 27.99
CA ARG A 59 8.13 1.02 27.23
C ARG A 59 7.95 0.82 25.74
N GLU A 60 8.21 -0.38 25.23
CA GLU A 60 8.05 -0.74 23.83
C GLU A 60 6.59 -0.63 23.38
N ILE A 61 5.65 -1.07 24.21
CA ILE A 61 4.21 -1.01 23.93
C ILE A 61 3.74 0.46 23.85
N GLU A 62 4.10 1.31 24.80
CA GLU A 62 3.74 2.73 24.78
C GLU A 62 4.32 3.45 23.56
N VAL A 63 5.59 3.19 23.23
CA VAL A 63 6.20 3.76 22.02
C VAL A 63 5.51 3.24 20.76
N LEU A 64 5.14 1.97 20.70
CA LEU A 64 4.42 1.39 19.57
C LEU A 64 3.04 2.02 19.39
N HIS A 65 2.24 2.15 20.45
CA HIS A 65 0.92 2.78 20.39
C HIS A 65 1.01 4.19 19.80
N ARG A 66 1.93 5.01 20.30
CA ARG A 66 2.10 6.38 19.79
C ARG A 66 2.56 6.43 18.33
N LEU A 67 3.44 5.51 17.93
CA LEU A 67 3.84 5.40 16.53
C LEU A 67 2.66 5.04 15.62
N LEU A 68 1.73 4.19 16.09
CA LEU A 68 0.51 3.84 15.37
C LEU A 68 -0.51 4.99 15.34
N ASP A 69 -0.55 5.82 16.39
CA ASP A 69 -1.34 7.05 16.44
C ASP A 69 -0.77 8.18 15.57
N GLY A 70 0.45 8.01 15.04
CA GLY A 70 1.10 8.96 14.13
C GLY A 70 2.02 9.98 14.81
N ASP A 71 2.33 9.82 16.10
CA ASP A 71 3.28 10.69 16.79
C ASP A 71 4.69 10.56 16.21
N SER A 72 5.34 11.71 15.97
CA SER A 72 6.75 11.70 15.57
C SER A 72 7.65 11.18 16.70
N MET A 73 8.75 10.50 16.36
CA MET A 73 9.74 10.04 17.36
C MET A 73 10.20 11.16 18.30
N ARG A 74 10.26 12.41 17.82
CA ARG A 74 10.60 13.57 18.67
C ARG A 74 9.51 13.88 19.69
N ALA A 75 8.24 13.86 19.28
CA ALA A 75 7.09 14.07 20.15
C ALA A 75 7.01 12.99 21.24
N ILE A 76 7.16 11.72 20.84
CA ILE A 76 7.21 10.56 21.76
C ILE A 76 8.33 10.73 22.79
N GLY A 77 9.51 11.15 22.35
CA GLY A 77 10.64 11.39 23.24
C GLY A 77 10.41 12.45 24.29
N LYS A 78 9.84 13.57 23.85
CA LYS A 78 9.46 14.65 24.75
C LYS A 78 8.41 14.19 25.76
N HIS A 79 7.40 13.43 25.30
CA HIS A 79 6.36 12.88 26.16
C HIS A 79 6.91 11.93 27.22
N MET A 80 7.78 10.99 26.82
CA MET A 80 8.36 9.97 27.71
C MET A 80 9.62 10.42 28.45
N LYS A 81 10.09 11.65 28.23
CA LYS A 81 11.37 12.17 28.75
C LYS A 81 12.58 11.31 28.37
N LEU A 82 12.60 10.82 27.14
CA LEU A 82 13.68 10.00 26.59
C LEU A 82 14.49 10.79 25.56
N SER A 83 15.78 10.49 25.46
CA SER A 83 16.63 11.03 24.39
C SER A 83 16.23 10.45 23.03
N SER A 84 16.53 11.18 21.96
CA SER A 84 16.33 10.72 20.57
C SER A 84 16.95 9.34 20.34
N THR A 85 18.20 9.16 20.77
CA THR A 85 18.94 7.89 20.66
C THR A 85 18.24 6.73 21.37
N THR A 86 17.66 6.97 22.54
CA THR A 86 16.95 5.94 23.30
C THR A 86 15.68 5.51 22.58
N ILE A 87 14.91 6.45 22.01
CA ILE A 87 13.69 6.14 21.26
C ILE A 87 14.01 5.35 20.00
N PHE A 88 15.07 5.72 19.29
CA PHE A 88 15.55 4.95 18.14
C PHE A 88 15.90 3.50 18.54
N ARG A 89 16.55 3.30 19.70
CA ARG A 89 16.83 1.95 20.21
C ARG A 89 15.56 1.18 20.58
N VAL A 90 14.59 1.82 21.23
CA VAL A 90 13.31 1.20 21.59
C VAL A 90 12.56 0.79 20.31
N ARG A 91 12.46 1.69 19.32
CA ARG A 91 11.90 1.37 17.99
C ARG A 91 12.59 0.18 17.34
N ASN A 92 13.92 0.12 17.37
CA ASN A 92 14.67 -0.99 16.79
C ASN A 92 14.41 -2.31 17.54
N ASN A 93 14.21 -2.26 18.85
CA ASN A 93 13.81 -3.43 19.63
C ASN A 93 12.41 -3.90 19.26
N ILE A 94 11.44 -2.99 19.11
CA ILE A 94 10.09 -3.30 18.62
C ILE A 94 10.16 -4.04 17.27
N LEU A 95 10.93 -3.50 16.31
CA LEU A 95 11.12 -4.13 15.00
C LEU A 95 11.75 -5.53 15.12
N LYS A 96 12.76 -5.72 15.97
CA LYS A 96 13.37 -7.04 16.21
C LYS A 96 12.34 -8.04 16.75
N GLN A 97 11.47 -7.62 17.67
CA GLN A 97 10.43 -8.47 18.22
C GLN A 97 9.41 -8.89 17.14
N MET A 98 8.94 -7.93 16.33
CA MET A 98 8.02 -8.21 15.21
C MET A 98 8.63 -9.10 14.13
N MET A 99 9.94 -8.96 13.86
CA MET A 99 10.65 -9.73 12.83
C MET A 99 11.02 -11.15 13.28
N LYS A 100 11.14 -11.43 14.58
CA LYS A 100 11.44 -12.78 15.11
C LYS A 100 10.50 -13.85 14.55
N TYR A 101 9.24 -13.50 14.28
CA TYR A 101 8.24 -14.40 13.71
C TYR A 101 8.47 -14.74 12.22
N ARG A 102 9.12 -13.86 11.45
CA ARG A 102 9.33 -14.08 10.00
C ARG A 102 10.39 -15.15 9.72
N TRP A 103 11.39 -15.28 10.59
CA TRP A 103 12.47 -16.26 10.42
C TRP A 103 12.05 -17.71 10.69
N TYR A 104 11.03 -17.93 11.52
CA TYR A 104 10.57 -19.29 11.89
C TYR A 104 9.55 -19.90 10.91
N ASN A 105 8.85 -19.07 10.12
CA ASN A 105 7.80 -19.52 9.19
C ASN A 105 8.26 -19.66 7.73
N ASN A 106 9.58 -19.55 7.47
CA ASN A 106 10.20 -19.76 6.14
C ASN A 106 11.23 -20.91 6.14
N LEU A 107 11.15 -21.79 7.16
CA LEU A 107 11.83 -23.09 7.27
C LEU A 107 10.74 -24.15 7.37
#